data_AF-A0AAP6L3I8-F1
#
_entry.id   AF-A0AAP6L3I8-F1
#
_cell.length_a   1.000
_cell.length_b   1.000
_cell.length_c   1.000
_cell.angle_alpha   90.00
_cell.angle_beta   90.00
_cell.angle_gamma   90.00
#
_symmetry.space_group_name_H-M   'P 1'
#
loop_
_entity.id
_entity.type
_entity.pdbx_description
1 polymer ?
#
loop_
_entity_poly.entity_id
_entity_poly.type
_entity_poly.pdbx_seq_one_letter_code
_entity_poly.pdbx_strand_id
1 'polypeptide(L)'
;MNTRTDELQGNALADIHGLKDHFICSEPGEEASVWSMLVLYDLWLQARGYEVVLWDIDAEQYTGFICRTDILDKLLNEGRKLGLDLIKLDHVSEQ
;
A
#
# COMPACT_ATOMS: atom_id res chain seq x y z
N MET A 1 -12.89 -1.94 20.30
CA MET A 1 -11.71 -1.58 19.50
C MET A 1 -12.16 -0.53 18.51
N ASN A 2 -11.61 0.68 18.55
CA ASN A 2 -11.78 1.65 17.47
C ASN A 2 -10.82 1.24 16.35
N THR A 3 -11.35 0.81 15.21
CA THR A 3 -10.54 0.52 14.01
C THR A 3 -9.99 1.83 13.45
N ARG A 4 -8.70 1.88 13.10
CA ARG A 4 -8.10 3.09 12.53
C ARG A 4 -8.65 3.33 11.13
N THR A 5 -8.82 4.59 10.73
CA THR A 5 -9.35 4.94 9.40
C THR A 5 -8.50 4.34 8.27
N ASP A 6 -7.18 4.31 8.43
CA ASP A 6 -6.26 3.74 7.42
C ASP A 6 -6.43 2.22 7.28
N GLU A 7 -6.69 1.50 8.38
CA GLU A 7 -7.00 0.07 8.35
C GLU A 7 -8.33 -0.20 7.63
N LEU A 8 -9.35 0.65 7.87
CA LEU A 8 -10.64 0.54 7.18
C LEU A 8 -10.49 0.76 5.67
N GLN A 9 -9.72 1.78 5.27
CA GLN A 9 -9.47 2.08 3.86
C GLN A 9 -8.65 0.99 3.18
N GLY A 10 -7.58 0.52 3.83
CA GLY A 10 -6.77 -0.59 3.34
C GLY A 10 -7.60 -1.85 3.14
N ASN A 11 -8.36 -2.27 4.16
CA ASN A 11 -9.21 -3.46 4.06
C ASN A 11 -10.31 -3.33 2.99
N ALA A 12 -10.90 -2.13 2.81
CA ALA A 12 -11.84 -1.91 1.72
C ALA A 12 -11.19 -2.11 0.33
N LEU A 13 -9.92 -1.74 0.15
CA LEU A 13 -9.17 -2.06 -1.07
C LEU A 13 -8.91 -3.57 -1.19
N ALA A 14 -8.52 -4.24 -0.11
CA ALA A 14 -8.31 -5.69 -0.10
C ALA A 14 -9.57 -6.47 -0.52
N ASP A 15 -10.74 -6.04 -0.03
CA ASP A 15 -12.05 -6.62 -0.35
C ASP A 15 -12.38 -6.54 -1.84
N ILE A 16 -12.09 -5.41 -2.49
CA ILE A 16 -12.28 -5.23 -3.94
C ILE A 16 -11.46 -6.25 -4.73
N HIS A 17 -10.30 -6.64 -4.21
CA HIS A 17 -9.42 -7.66 -4.81
C HIS A 17 -9.74 -9.10 -4.36
N GLY A 18 -10.79 -9.30 -3.55
CA GLY A 18 -11.26 -10.61 -3.11
C GLY A 18 -10.41 -11.26 -2.00
N LEU A 19 -9.56 -10.48 -1.32
CA LEU A 19 -8.82 -10.95 -0.15
C LEU A 19 -9.78 -11.12 1.02
N LYS A 20 -9.86 -12.33 1.59
CA LYS A 20 -10.83 -12.68 2.64
C LYS A 20 -10.35 -12.41 4.07
N ASP A 21 -9.05 -12.20 4.22
CA ASP A 21 -8.45 -11.82 5.50
C ASP A 21 -8.37 -10.29 5.58
N HIS A 22 -8.43 -9.75 6.79
CA HIS A 22 -8.23 -8.33 7.03
C HIS A 22 -6.87 -8.06 7.66
N PHE A 23 -6.26 -6.95 7.25
CA PHE A 23 -5.13 -6.34 7.93
C PHE A 23 -5.58 -5.78 9.28
N ILE A 24 -4.81 -6.09 10.31
CA ILE A 24 -4.94 -5.54 11.66
C ILE A 24 -3.55 -5.07 12.05
N CYS A 25 -3.37 -3.78 12.29
CA CYS A 25 -2.10 -3.27 12.76
C CYS A 25 -1.93 -3.62 14.24
N SER A 26 -0.92 -4.44 14.54
CA SER A 26 -0.60 -4.86 15.90
C SER A 26 0.26 -3.84 16.66
N GLU A 27 0.70 -2.76 16.03
CA GLU A 27 1.52 -1.76 16.72
C GLU A 27 0.69 -0.83 17.61
N PRO A 28 1.08 -0.61 18.89
CA PRO A 28 0.18 -0.04 19.89
C PRO A 28 0.12 1.49 19.89
N GLY A 29 0.90 2.18 19.06
CA GLY A 29 1.08 3.63 19.17
C GLY A 29 0.07 4.43 18.35
N GLU A 30 -0.64 5.36 18.98
CA GLU A 30 -1.40 6.44 18.31
C GLU A 30 -0.50 7.37 17.46
N GLU A 31 0.82 7.18 17.50
CA GLU A 31 1.83 7.97 16.79
C GLU A 31 2.48 7.27 15.58
N ALA A 32 1.97 6.11 15.14
CA ALA A 32 2.48 5.47 13.93
C ALA A 32 2.19 6.36 12.71
N SER A 33 3.23 6.71 11.94
CA SER A 33 3.07 7.53 10.73
C SER A 33 2.25 6.78 9.68
N VAL A 34 1.56 7.52 8.79
CA VAL A 34 0.83 6.93 7.65
C VAL A 34 1.79 6.09 6.79
N TRP A 35 3.05 6.53 6.64
CA TRP A 35 4.07 5.78 5.91
C TRP A 35 4.37 4.43 6.57
N SER A 36 4.60 4.41 7.88
CA SER A 36 4.86 3.17 8.62
C SER A 36 3.66 2.22 8.54
N MET A 37 2.43 2.74 8.55
CA MET A 37 1.21 1.96 8.33
C MET A 37 1.13 1.37 6.92
N LEU A 38 1.47 2.15 5.88
CA LEU A 38 1.52 1.69 4.49
C LEU A 38 2.57 0.60 4.28
N VAL A 39 3.74 0.72 4.92
CA VAL A 39 4.80 -0.30 4.94
C VAL A 39 4.27 -1.62 5.51
N LEU A 40 3.65 -1.58 6.70
CA LEU A 40 3.09 -2.79 7.33
C LEU A 40 1.97 -3.40 6.49
N TYR A 41 1.15 -2.57 5.86
CA TYR A 41 0.08 -3.01 4.99
C TYR A 41 0.62 -3.68 3.72
N ASP A 42 1.64 -3.11 3.08
CA ASP A 42 2.31 -3.70 1.91
C ASP A 42 2.96 -5.05 2.24
N LEU A 43 3.63 -5.18 3.38
CA LEU A 43 4.19 -6.46 3.84
C LEU A 43 3.10 -7.54 4.02
N TRP A 44 1.95 -7.14 4.56
CA TRP A 44 0.80 -8.04 4.71
C TRP A 44 0.20 -8.47 3.36
N LEU A 45 0.18 -7.57 2.38
CA LEU A 45 -0.25 -7.86 1.00
C LEU A 45 0.74 -8.76 0.25
N GLN A 46 2.05 -8.58 0.45
CA GLN A 46 3.08 -9.37 -0.25
C GLN A 46 2.96 -10.86 0.05
N ALA A 47 2.65 -11.21 1.30
CA ALA A 47 2.37 -12.58 1.70
C ALA A 47 1.16 -13.21 0.97
N ARG A 48 0.34 -12.39 0.30
CA ARG A 48 -0.86 -12.75 -0.46
C ARG A 48 -0.69 -12.57 -1.97
N GLY A 49 0.51 -12.21 -2.44
CA GLY A 49 0.80 -12.00 -3.87
C GLY A 49 0.36 -10.65 -4.41
N TYR A 50 0.22 -9.65 -3.54
CA TYR A 50 -0.13 -8.27 -3.90
C TYR A 50 0.84 -7.28 -3.27
N GLU A 51 0.92 -6.09 -3.85
CA GLU A 51 1.79 -5.00 -3.39
C GLU A 51 1.08 -3.66 -3.56
N VAL A 52 1.40 -2.70 -2.69
CA VAL A 52 0.97 -1.32 -2.81
C VAL A 52 1.85 -0.61 -3.84
N VAL A 53 1.19 0.05 -4.79
CA VAL A 53 1.82 0.97 -5.73
C VAL A 53 1.32 2.36 -5.40
N LEU A 54 2.24 3.27 -5.10
CA LEU A 54 1.92 4.68 -4.95
C LEU A 54 2.05 5.36 -6.31
N TRP A 55 1.11 6.25 -6.60
CA TRP A 55 1.07 7.07 -7.78
C TRP A 55 1.09 8.52 -7.31
N ASP A 56 2.14 9.26 -7.67
CA ASP A 56 2.28 10.69 -7.37
C ASP A 56 2.46 10.98 -5.86
N ILE A 57 3.72 11.18 -5.45
CA ILE A 57 4.09 11.47 -4.06
C ILE A 57 4.30 12.98 -3.92
N ASP A 58 3.26 13.77 -4.16
CA ASP A 58 3.26 15.13 -3.65
C ASP A 58 3.14 15.07 -2.12
N ALA A 59 3.98 15.83 -1.41
CA ALA A 59 4.29 15.66 0.00
C ALA A 59 3.11 15.74 0.99
N GLU A 60 1.89 16.01 0.51
CA GLU A 60 0.69 16.17 1.34
C GLU A 60 -0.28 14.98 1.24
N GLN A 61 -0.23 14.16 0.17
CA GLN A 61 -1.22 13.09 -0.05
C GLN A 61 -0.60 11.85 -0.71
N TYR A 62 -0.79 10.69 -0.10
CA TYR A 62 -0.46 9.40 -0.72
C TYR A 62 -1.63 8.92 -1.57
N THR A 63 -1.49 8.97 -2.90
CA THR A 63 -2.40 8.26 -3.80
C THR A 63 -1.79 6.92 -4.17
N GLY A 64 -2.58 5.85 -4.14
CA GLY A 64 -2.08 4.52 -4.44
C GLY A 64 -3.16 3.48 -4.67
N PHE A 65 -2.74 2.32 -5.12
CA PHE A 65 -3.60 1.17 -5.38
C PHE A 65 -2.84 -0.13 -5.13
N ILE A 66 -3.59 -1.24 -5.07
CA ILE A 66 -3.02 -2.57 -4.88
C ILE A 66 -2.83 -3.22 -6.26
N CYS A 67 -1.66 -3.80 -6.49
CA CYS A 67 -1.30 -4.51 -7.71
C CYS A 67 -0.94 -5.96 -7.37
N ARG A 68 -1.18 -6.89 -8.29
CA ARG A 68 -0.64 -8.25 -8.14
C ARG A 68 0.86 -8.25 -8.40
N THR A 69 1.62 -8.95 -7.56
CA THR A 69 3.08 -9.06 -7.67
C THR A 69 3.52 -9.58 -9.04
N ASP A 70 2.78 -10.52 -9.64
CA ASP A 70 3.16 -11.16 -10.91
C ASP A 70 3.05 -10.25 -12.14
N ILE A 71 2.36 -9.11 -12.04
CA ILE A 71 2.24 -8.13 -13.13
C ILE A 71 2.88 -6.78 -12.78
N LEU A 72 3.42 -6.63 -11.57
CA LEU A 72 3.88 -5.35 -11.05
C LEU A 72 4.95 -4.71 -11.94
N ASP A 73 6.01 -5.45 -12.29
CA ASP A 73 7.10 -4.94 -13.14
C ASP A 73 6.59 -4.46 -14.50
N LYS A 74 5.59 -5.14 -15.06
CA LYS A 74 4.97 -4.73 -16.32
C LYS A 74 4.21 -3.43 -16.14
N LEU A 75 3.42 -3.31 -15.07
CA LEU A 75 2.66 -2.10 -14.78
C LEU A 75 3.58 -0.88 -14.59
N LEU A 76 4.64 -1.03 -13.79
CA LEU A 76 5.61 0.04 -13.55
C LEU A 76 6.30 0.48 -14.85
N ASN A 77 6.67 -0.47 -15.70
CA ASN A 77 7.29 -0.17 -16.99
C ASN A 77 6.33 0.54 -17.96
N GLU A 78 5.06 0.12 -18.04
CA GLU A 78 4.07 0.79 -18.88
C GLU A 78 3.70 2.18 -18.33
N GLY A 79 3.56 2.31 -17.01
CA GLY A 79 3.33 3.60 -16.35
C GLY A 79 4.44 4.60 -16.66
N ARG A 80 5.71 4.18 -16.57
CA ARG A 80 6.86 5.02 -16.92
C ARG A 80 6.83 5.50 -18.37
N LYS A 81 6.43 4.64 -19.32
CA LYS A 81 6.29 5.03 -20.74
C LYS A 81 5.20 6.08 -20.96
N LEU A 82 4.19 6.10 -20.08
CA LEU A 82 3.11 7.08 -20.07
C LEU A 82 3.44 8.34 -19.25
N GLY A 83 4.64 8.41 -18.66
CA GLY A 83 5.05 9.53 -17.80
C GLY A 83 4.42 9.51 -16.41
N LEU A 84 3.89 8.36 -15.97
CA LEU A 84 3.38 8.19 -14.60
C LEU A 84 4.53 7.90 -13.64
N ASP A 85 4.57 8.61 -12.51
CA ASP A 85 5.48 8.32 -11.42
C ASP A 85 4.83 7.28 -10.48
N LEU A 86 4.99 6.02 -10.85
CA LEU A 86 4.53 4.87 -10.07
C LEU A 86 5.72 4.30 -9.31
N ILE A 87 5.61 4.25 -7.99
CA ILE A 87 6.62 3.64 -7.14
C ILE A 87 6.06 2.44 -6.39
N LYS A 88 6.91 1.44 -6.21
CA LYS A 88 6.69 0.42 -5.19
C LYS A 88 7.07 1.03 -3.84
N LEU A 89 6.36 0.65 -2.78
CA LEU A 89 6.75 1.00 -1.42
C LEU A 89 8.12 0.40 -1.08
N ASP A 90 9.08 1.27 -0.75
CA ASP A 90 10.41 0.87 -0.28
C ASP A 90 10.42 0.82 1.24
N HIS A 91 10.57 -0.38 1.78
CA HIS A 91 10.62 -0.66 3.21
C HIS A 91 11.87 -0.13 3.91
N VAL A 92 12.84 0.40 3.15
CA VAL A 92 14.15 0.85 3.64
C VAL A 92 14.21 2.37 3.88
N SER A 93 13.25 3.14 3.37
CA SER A 93 13.34 4.60 3.30
C SER A 93 12.18 5.27 4.03
N GLU A 94 12.30 5.47 5.35
CA GLU A 94 11.72 6.67 5.97
C GLU A 94 12.65 7.83 5.60
N GLN A 95 12.18 8.80 4.80
CA GLN A 95 12.87 10.08 4.61
C GLN A 95 12.24 11.15 5.50
#